data_AF-A0A7X7DCF2-F1
#
_entry.id   AF-A0A7X7DCF2-F1
#
_cell.length_a   1.000
_cell.length_b   1.000
_cell.length_c   1.000
_cell.angle_alpha   90.00
_cell.angle_beta   90.00
_cell.angle_gamma   90.00
#
_symmetry.space_group_name_H-M   'P 1'
#
loop_
_entity.id
_entity.type
_entity.pdbx_description
1 polymer ?
#
loop_
_entity_poly.entity_id
_entity_poly.type
_entity_poly.pdbx_seq_one_letter_code
_entity_poly.pdbx_strand_id
1 'polypeptide(L)'
;ESISDADVLVRLATGVGLDEGVARAALEDEALDAEVAGDIDAARSMGISGVPFFVLHEKYGISGAQPFEVFTQAIAQVWDEAHPKPAFETLTIPGLKQDATGPACGPEGCD
;
A
#
# COMPACT_ATOMS: atom_id res chain seq x y z
N GLU A 1 -11.20 12.93 -26.71
CA GLU A 1 -12.42 13.15 -25.92
C GLU A 1 -12.03 13.77 -24.57
N SER A 2 -12.94 14.39 -23.84
CA SER A 2 -12.62 15.08 -22.58
C SER A 2 -12.91 14.18 -21.37
N ILE A 3 -12.00 14.14 -20.40
CA ILE A 3 -12.21 13.43 -19.13
C ILE A 3 -13.09 14.21 -18.14
N SER A 4 -13.45 15.46 -18.46
CA SER A 4 -14.40 16.25 -17.67
C SER A 4 -15.85 16.09 -18.13
N ASP A 5 -16.09 15.22 -19.13
CA ASP A 5 -17.42 14.90 -19.63
C ASP A 5 -17.94 13.64 -18.94
N ALA A 6 -19.06 13.77 -18.23
CA ALA A 6 -19.68 12.68 -17.49
C ALA A 6 -20.03 11.47 -18.40
N ASP A 7 -20.48 11.70 -19.63
CA ASP A 7 -20.85 10.60 -20.53
C ASP A 7 -19.59 9.87 -21.07
N VAL A 8 -18.45 10.56 -21.16
CA VAL A 8 -17.16 9.92 -21.44
C VAL A 8 -16.74 9.03 -20.28
N LEU A 9 -16.83 9.52 -19.04
CA LEU A 9 -16.46 8.77 -17.84
C LEU A 9 -17.36 7.54 -17.64
N VAL A 10 -18.69 7.68 -17.77
CA VAL A 10 -19.64 6.56 -17.66
C VAL A 10 -19.37 5.50 -18.72
N ARG A 11 -19.08 5.90 -19.97
CA ARG A 11 -18.71 4.96 -21.03
C ARG A 11 -17.40 4.22 -20.72
N LEU A 12 -16.39 4.91 -20.17
CA LEU A 12 -15.13 4.26 -19.79
C LEU A 12 -15.34 3.29 -18.61
N ALA A 13 -16.15 3.68 -17.62
CA ALA A 13 -16.50 2.84 -16.48
C ALA A 13 -17.22 1.56 -16.90
N THR A 14 -18.23 1.67 -17.77
CA THR A 14 -18.92 0.49 -18.32
C THR A 14 -18.00 -0.37 -19.18
N GLY A 15 -17.05 0.24 -19.91
CA GLY A 15 -16.01 -0.45 -20.67
C GLY A 15 -15.08 -1.34 -19.83
N VAL A 16 -14.92 -1.05 -18.52
CA VAL A 16 -14.16 -1.89 -17.57
C VAL A 16 -15.06 -2.75 -16.68
N GLY A 17 -16.37 -2.78 -16.95
CA GLY A 17 -17.34 -3.68 -16.31
C GLY A 17 -18.14 -3.12 -15.14
N LEU A 18 -18.08 -1.81 -14.88
CA LEU A 18 -18.97 -1.18 -13.89
C LEU A 18 -20.39 -1.02 -14.43
N ASP A 19 -21.38 -1.05 -13.54
CA ASP A 19 -22.75 -0.71 -13.87
C ASP A 19 -22.90 0.77 -14.25
N GLU A 20 -23.69 1.06 -15.29
CA GLU A 20 -23.87 2.42 -15.81
C GLU A 20 -24.55 3.34 -14.79
N GLY A 21 -25.59 2.84 -14.11
CA GLY A 21 -26.35 3.60 -13.12
C GLY A 21 -25.50 3.92 -11.90
N VAL A 22 -24.71 2.95 -11.43
CA VAL A 22 -23.74 3.15 -10.34
C VAL A 22 -22.67 4.15 -10.74
N ALA A 23 -22.08 4.03 -11.94
CA ALA A 23 -21.05 4.96 -12.41
C ALA A 23 -21.59 6.39 -12.52
N ARG A 24 -22.84 6.56 -12.97
CA ARG A 24 -23.47 7.87 -13.07
C ARG A 24 -23.76 8.47 -11.69
N ALA A 25 -24.29 7.66 -10.77
CA ALA A 25 -24.56 8.10 -9.40
C ALA A 25 -23.27 8.50 -8.67
N ALA A 26 -22.16 7.77 -8.89
CA ALA A 26 -20.87 8.08 -8.27
C ALA A 26 -20.31 9.45 -8.69
N LEU A 27 -20.60 9.93 -9.89
CA LEU A 27 -20.18 11.27 -10.35
C LEU A 27 -20.93 12.42 -9.67
N GLU A 28 -22.03 12.12 -8.98
CA GLU A 28 -22.86 13.06 -8.24
C GLU A 28 -22.76 12.86 -6.72
N ASP A 29 -21.91 11.93 -6.26
CA ASP A 29 -21.79 11.55 -4.86
C ASP A 29 -20.80 12.45 -4.10
N GLU A 30 -21.34 13.33 -3.27
CA GLU A 30 -20.56 14.25 -2.42
C GLU A 30 -19.62 13.52 -1.44
N ALA A 31 -19.93 12.27 -1.06
CA ALA A 31 -19.06 11.50 -0.18
C ALA A 31 -17.77 11.06 -0.91
N LEU A 32 -17.89 10.67 -2.18
CA LEU A 32 -16.72 10.32 -3.00
C LEU A 32 -15.86 11.56 -3.30
N ASP A 33 -16.47 12.72 -3.51
CA ASP A 33 -15.74 13.99 -3.62
C ASP A 33 -14.95 14.30 -2.34
N ALA A 34 -15.54 14.06 -1.17
CA ALA A 34 -14.88 14.25 0.12
C ALA A 34 -13.72 13.25 0.33
N GLU A 35 -13.86 12.00 -0.12
CA GLU A 35 -12.77 11.00 -0.10
C GLU A 35 -11.58 11.46 -0.97
N VAL A 36 -11.83 11.91 -2.20
CA VAL A 36 -10.78 12.42 -3.10
C VAL A 36 -10.08 13.65 -2.50
N ALA A 37 -10.84 14.57 -1.88
CA ALA A 37 -10.27 15.72 -1.19
C ALA A 37 -9.40 15.29 0.02
N GLY A 38 -9.86 14.27 0.77
CA GLY A 38 -9.12 13.67 1.88
C GLY A 38 -7.77 13.09 1.44
N ASP A 39 -7.73 12.38 0.32
CA ASP A 39 -6.48 11.83 -0.24
C ASP A 39 -5.48 12.94 -0.63
N ILE A 40 -5.97 14.03 -1.22
CA ILE A 40 -5.14 15.19 -1.59
C ILE A 40 -4.55 15.86 -0.34
N ASP A 41 -5.34 16.03 0.71
CA ASP A 41 -4.89 16.65 1.96
C ASP A 41 -3.94 15.74 2.74
N ALA A 42 -4.18 14.43 2.74
CA ALA A 42 -3.24 13.44 3.28
C ALA A 42 -1.88 13.55 2.57
N ALA A 43 -1.86 13.58 1.23
CA ALA A 43 -0.64 13.74 0.45
C ALA A 43 0.11 15.05 0.81
N ARG A 44 -0.61 16.17 0.89
CA ARG A 44 -0.03 17.46 1.31
C ARG A 44 0.55 17.43 2.72
N SER A 45 -0.14 16.77 3.67
CA SER A 45 0.33 16.65 5.05
C SER A 45 1.64 15.86 5.15
N MET A 46 1.89 14.94 4.22
CA MET A 46 3.15 14.20 4.06
C MET A 46 4.23 15.00 3.29
N GLY A 47 3.95 16.23 2.88
CA GLY A 47 4.86 17.08 2.11
C GLY A 47 4.94 16.74 0.61
N ILE A 48 3.99 15.95 0.09
CA ILE A 48 3.94 15.58 -1.32
C ILE A 48 3.32 16.74 -2.12
N SER A 49 4.08 17.27 -3.09
CA SER A 49 3.69 18.43 -3.91
C SER A 49 3.64 18.15 -5.41
N GLY A 50 3.94 16.92 -5.83
CA GLY A 50 3.95 16.53 -7.25
C GLY A 50 3.71 15.04 -7.43
N VAL A 51 3.19 14.68 -8.60
CA VAL A 51 2.84 13.30 -8.98
C VAL A 51 3.60 12.89 -10.26
N PRO A 52 3.87 11.58 -10.45
CA PRO A 52 3.55 10.47 -9.53
C PRO A 52 4.45 10.46 -8.29
N PHE A 53 3.90 10.03 -7.16
CA PHE A 53 4.62 9.82 -5.90
C PHE A 53 4.20 8.47 -5.32
N PHE A 54 5.15 7.68 -4.85
CA PHE A 54 4.91 6.35 -4.31
C PHE A 54 5.37 6.30 -2.85
N VAL A 55 4.51 5.81 -1.96
CA VAL A 55 4.84 5.55 -0.56
C VAL A 55 5.00 4.05 -0.38
N LEU A 56 6.15 3.61 0.13
CA LEU A 56 6.46 2.21 0.41
C LEU A 56 6.50 1.98 1.92
N HIS A 57 5.64 1.07 2.39
CA HIS A 57 5.55 0.65 3.78
C HIS A 57 5.45 1.82 4.78
N GLU A 58 4.70 2.87 4.39
CA GLU A 58 4.49 4.10 5.18
C GLU A 58 5.78 4.78 5.67
N LYS A 59 6.93 4.44 5.07
CA LYS A 59 8.26 4.81 5.56
C LYS A 59 9.11 5.49 4.49
N TYR A 60 9.02 5.00 3.24
CA TYR A 60 9.84 5.51 2.14
C TYR A 60 8.99 6.16 1.07
N GLY A 61 9.53 7.23 0.45
CA GLY A 61 8.89 7.94 -0.65
C GLY A 61 9.73 7.90 -1.92
N ILE A 62 9.11 7.62 -3.06
CA ILE A 62 9.73 7.75 -4.40
C ILE A 62 8.97 8.84 -5.15
N SER A 63 9.66 9.93 -5.47
CA SER A 63 9.10 11.06 -6.21
C SER A 63 9.41 10.99 -7.70
N GLY A 64 8.38 11.15 -8.53
CA GLY A 64 8.48 11.19 -9.99
C GLY A 64 8.46 9.82 -10.67
N ALA A 65 8.41 9.86 -12.00
CA ALA A 65 8.46 8.67 -12.85
C ALA A 65 9.91 8.14 -12.93
N GLN A 66 10.34 7.45 -11.88
CA GLN A 66 11.67 6.87 -11.79
C GLN A 66 11.85 5.65 -12.72
N PRO A 67 13.09 5.27 -13.07
CA PRO A 67 13.38 4.04 -13.81
C PRO A 67 12.89 2.78 -13.06
N PHE A 68 12.62 1.72 -13.82
CA PHE A 68 12.15 0.42 -13.29
C PHE A 68 13.11 -0.17 -12.25
N GLU A 69 14.41 0.03 -12.43
CA GLU A 69 15.46 -0.49 -11.54
C GLU A 69 15.36 0.15 -10.14
N VAL A 70 14.98 1.43 -10.05
CA VAL A 70 14.80 2.14 -8.78
C VAL A 70 13.66 1.51 -7.99
N PHE A 71 12.53 1.22 -8.64
CA PHE A 71 11.41 0.54 -7.99
C PHE A 71 11.77 -0.86 -7.51
N THR A 72 12.47 -1.63 -8.35
CA THR A 72 12.87 -3.00 -7.99
C THR A 72 13.78 -3.02 -6.77
N GLN A 73 14.76 -2.11 -6.70
CA GLN A 73 15.66 -1.98 -5.55
C GLN A 73 14.93 -1.51 -4.30
N ALA A 74 14.06 -0.51 -4.41
CA ALA A 74 13.33 0.02 -3.27
C ALA A 74 12.37 -1.01 -2.67
N ILE A 75 11.65 -1.77 -3.51
CA ILE A 75 10.76 -2.84 -3.05
C ILE A 75 11.57 -3.96 -2.37
N ALA A 76 12.70 -4.38 -2.95
CA ALA A 76 13.57 -5.39 -2.35
C ALA A 76 14.11 -4.96 -0.98
N GLN A 77 14.56 -3.70 -0.86
CA GLN A 77 15.02 -3.15 0.42
C GLN A 77 13.89 -3.16 1.47
N VAL A 78 12.71 -2.67 1.12
CA VAL A 78 11.55 -2.64 2.03
C VAL A 78 11.16 -4.05 2.45
N TRP A 79 11.22 -5.02 1.54
CA TRP A 79 10.94 -6.42 1.83
C TRP A 79 11.92 -7.01 2.84
N ASP A 80 13.23 -6.81 2.64
CA ASP A 80 14.26 -7.31 3.55
C ASP A 80 14.16 -6.67 4.95
N GLU A 81 13.80 -5.39 5.03
CA GLU A 81 13.56 -4.70 6.31
C GLU A 81 12.32 -5.22 7.04
N ALA A 82 11.24 -5.54 6.32
CA ALA A 82 10.02 -6.09 6.89
C ALA A 82 10.16 -7.58 7.27
N HIS A 83 11.12 -8.30 6.68
CA HIS A 83 11.39 -9.71 6.93
C HIS A 83 12.84 -9.93 7.40
N PRO A 84 13.19 -9.44 8.61
CA PRO A 84 14.53 -9.59 9.12
C PRO A 84 14.87 -11.08 9.24
N LYS A 85 15.91 -11.50 8.52
CA LYS A 85 16.46 -12.85 8.68
C LYS A 85 17.03 -12.97 10.10
N PRO A 86 16.83 -14.10 10.78
CA PRO A 86 17.38 -14.30 12.11
C PRO A 86 18.91 -14.11 12.05
N ALA A 87 19.43 -13.32 13.00
CA ALA A 87 20.84 -12.93 13.03
C ALA A 87 21.80 -14.12 13.25
N PHE A 88 21.26 -15.26 13.65
CA PHE A 88 21.97 -16.51 13.83
C PHE A 88 21.09 -17.66 13.36
N GLU A 89 21.72 -18.66 12.75
CA GLU A 89 21.04 -19.90 12.40
C GLU A 89 21.04 -20.81 13.61
N THR A 90 19.86 -21.29 13.98
CA THR A 90 19.69 -22.16 15.13
C THR A 90 20.22 -23.56 14.80
N LEU A 91 21.35 -23.93 15.40
CA LEU A 91 21.87 -25.29 15.28
C LEU A 91 20.91 -26.28 15.94
N THR A 92 20.38 -27.23 15.18
CA THR A 92 19.59 -28.34 15.72
C THR A 92 20.52 -29.48 16.11
N ILE A 93 20.86 -29.55 17.40
CA ILE A 93 21.67 -30.64 17.96
C ILE A 93 20.72 -31.65 18.61
N PRO A 94 20.78 -32.95 18.24
CA PRO A 94 19.97 -33.99 18.87
C PRO A 94 20.18 -34.01 20.40
N GLY A 95 19.10 -33.78 21.16
CA GLY A 95 19.11 -33.77 22.64
C GLY A 95 19.26 -32.40 23.29
N LEU A 96 19.49 -31.32 22.54
CA LEU A 96 19.47 -29.96 23.08
C LEU A 96 18.03 -29.45 23.14
N LYS A 97 17.50 -29.24 24.35
CA LYS A 97 16.24 -28.51 24.54
C LYS A 97 16.54 -27.03 24.32
N GLN A 98 16.05 -26.46 23.23
CA GLN A 98 16.03 -25.01 23.00
C GLN A 98 14.72 -24.46 23.57
N ASP A 99 14.74 -24.10 24.85
CA ASP A 99 13.76 -23.24 25.49
C ASP A 99 14.05 -21.78 25.11
N ALA A 100 13.85 -21.46 23.83
CA ALA A 100 13.96 -20.09 23.31
C ALA A 100 12.67 -19.28 23.55
N THR A 101 12.03 -19.45 24.70
CA THR A 101 10.81 -18.73 25.08
C THR A 101 11.12 -17.90 26.30
N GLY A 102 11.50 -16.64 26.09
CA GLY A 102 11.13 -15.61 27.06
C GLY A 102 9.60 -15.55 27.18
N PRO A 103 9.04 -14.86 28.19
CA PRO A 103 7.59 -14.75 28.34
C PRO A 103 7.00 -14.25 27.02
N ALA A 104 6.21 -15.11 26.39
CA ALA A 104 5.59 -14.89 25.10
C ALA A 104 4.11 -15.23 25.24
N CYS A 105 3.27 -14.37 24.70
CA CYS A 105 1.85 -14.66 24.59
C CYS A 105 1.63 -15.53 23.36
N GLY A 106 1.33 -16.81 23.60
CA GLY A 106 0.85 -17.73 22.58
C GLY A 106 -0.68 -17.76 22.51
N PRO A 107 -1.24 -18.52 21.55
CA PRO A 107 -2.69 -18.80 21.52
C PRO A 107 -3.17 -19.53 22.78
N GLU A 108 -2.26 -20.17 23.51
CA GLU A 108 -2.49 -20.87 24.78
C GLU A 108 -2.44 -19.91 26.00
N GLY A 109 -2.17 -18.62 25.80
CA GLY A 109 -1.97 -17.63 26.84
C GLY A 109 -0.52 -17.16 26.96
N CYS A 110 -0.29 -16.23 27.88
CA CYS A 110 1.03 -15.72 28.23
C CYS A 110 1.48 -16.36 29.53
N ASP A 111 2.74 -16.80 29.61
CA ASP A 111 3.40 -17.18 30.87
C ASP A 111 3.78 -15.94 31.71
#